data_AF-A0A8G1N370-F1
#
_entry.id   AF-A0A8G1N370-F1
#
_cell.length_a   1.000
_cell.length_b   1.000
_cell.length_c   1.000
_cell.angle_alpha   90.00
_cell.angle_beta   90.00
_cell.angle_gamma   90.00
#
_symmetry.space_group_name_H-M   'P 1'
#
loop_
_entity.id
_entity.type
_entity.pdbx_description
1 polymer ?
#
loop_
_entity_poly.entity_id
_entity_poly.type
_entity_poly.pdbx_seq_one_letter_code
_entity_poly.pdbx_strand_id
1 'polypeptide(L)'
;MSTTTEASQHPTDEPPERASRRSWRSRAAPAAAVWSVLACVAGLFWATGAADSPFGVNDRRAADVWSYFEGLQSEPIGWATFLIGLTGLLTVLAGRLLPHHRWPAMPAACLSLVLLLIVPDVRVLQNFTYLFFGHTGLWDLALGAMVVSIVGGVLWALAAVAQLSRGRSLLAAARAPRWGAAVTYASALLALPYPLVRLSWAVGLPLGVPDGYVDTMTGLERLGLAVLFGGLPIAGAVLTLGLVRPWGEVFPRWIPVLRGRRVPIWAAVVPGAWVAIILLQGGMRVTTVTVGALDDMTWSNWGEGLPGLFFLPWGATLAAAVYAYAIRRSRHDLMSGRSHPRRT
;
A
#
# COMPACT_ATOMS: atom_id res chain seq x y z
N MET A 1 24.48 22.17 -57.66
CA MET A 1 23.98 23.17 -56.69
C MET A 1 22.46 23.04 -56.68
N SER A 2 21.84 22.04 -56.05
CA SER A 2 21.91 21.56 -54.66
C SER A 2 21.51 22.64 -53.65
N THR A 3 20.22 22.69 -53.30
CA THR A 3 19.75 23.14 -51.98
C THR A 3 18.48 22.37 -51.63
N THR A 4 18.67 21.20 -51.03
CA THR A 4 17.68 20.45 -50.27
C THR A 4 17.52 21.15 -48.91
N THR A 5 16.32 21.63 -48.62
CA THR A 5 15.96 22.17 -47.30
C THR A 5 15.82 21.01 -46.32
N GLU A 6 16.88 20.71 -45.57
CA GLU A 6 16.82 19.82 -44.41
C GLU A 6 16.00 20.49 -43.30
N ALA A 7 14.77 20.02 -43.11
CA ALA A 7 14.00 20.27 -41.91
C ALA A 7 14.69 19.54 -40.74
N SER A 8 15.47 20.28 -39.96
CA SER A 8 16.03 19.81 -38.70
C SER A 8 14.91 19.47 -37.73
N GLN A 9 14.61 18.18 -37.59
CA GLN A 9 13.80 17.66 -36.50
C GLN A 9 14.57 17.86 -35.19
N HIS A 10 14.31 18.98 -34.51
CA HIS A 10 14.75 19.17 -33.14
C HIS A 10 14.12 18.08 -32.27
N PRO A 11 14.91 17.27 -31.53
CA PRO A 11 14.34 16.37 -30.53
C PRO A 11 13.69 17.26 -29.47
N THR A 12 12.38 17.14 -29.30
CA THR A 12 11.66 17.84 -28.24
C THR A 12 12.20 17.36 -26.90
N ASP A 13 13.01 18.20 -26.23
CA ASP A 13 13.37 18.06 -24.82
C ASP A 13 12.09 18.20 -23.96
N GLU A 14 11.30 17.13 -23.91
CA GLU A 14 10.24 16.99 -22.92
C GLU A 14 10.89 16.89 -21.54
N PRO A 15 10.45 17.68 -20.55
CA PRO A 15 10.99 17.57 -19.20
C PRO A 15 10.83 16.12 -18.70
N PRO A 16 11.84 15.55 -18.04
CA PRO A 16 11.91 14.12 -17.72
C PRO A 16 10.69 13.59 -16.93
N GLU A 17 10.03 14.48 -16.18
CA GLU A 17 8.82 14.17 -15.42
C GLU A 17 7.57 13.98 -16.30
N ARG A 18 7.49 14.62 -17.47
CA ARG A 18 6.39 14.41 -18.44
C ARG A 18 6.60 13.12 -19.22
N ALA A 19 7.83 12.85 -19.65
CA ALA A 19 8.21 11.60 -20.31
C ALA A 19 7.96 10.39 -19.39
N SER A 20 8.34 10.48 -18.10
CA SER A 20 8.10 9.41 -17.12
C SER A 20 6.61 9.18 -16.84
N ARG A 21 5.80 10.26 -16.78
CA ARG A 21 4.33 10.16 -16.62
C ARG A 21 3.64 9.47 -17.79
N ARG A 22 4.17 9.63 -19.00
CA ARG A 22 3.65 8.98 -20.21
C ARG A 22 4.08 7.51 -20.30
N SER A 23 5.32 7.21 -19.87
CA SER A 23 5.91 5.87 -19.96
C SER A 23 5.33 4.85 -18.98
N TRP A 24 4.97 5.23 -17.75
CA TRP A 24 4.36 4.27 -16.83
C TRP A 24 2.93 3.89 -17.27
N ARG A 25 2.18 4.83 -17.84
CA ARG A 25 0.81 4.59 -18.32
C ARG A 25 0.78 3.58 -19.47
N SER A 26 1.76 3.63 -20.37
CA SER A 26 1.88 2.66 -21.46
C SER A 26 2.35 1.29 -20.96
N ARG A 27 3.07 1.22 -19.83
CA ARG A 27 3.57 -0.03 -19.24
C ARG A 27 2.62 -0.70 -18.24
N ALA A 28 1.72 0.05 -17.61
CA ALA A 28 0.81 -0.48 -16.58
C ALA A 28 -0.15 -1.55 -17.13
N ALA A 29 -0.79 -1.28 -18.27
CA ALA A 29 -1.73 -2.23 -18.89
C ALA A 29 -1.07 -3.56 -19.34
N PRO A 30 0.08 -3.57 -20.04
CA PRO A 30 0.74 -4.84 -20.39
C PRO A 30 1.28 -5.57 -19.15
N ALA A 31 1.81 -4.87 -18.14
CA ALA A 31 2.25 -5.51 -16.91
C ALA A 31 1.07 -6.17 -16.15
N ALA A 32 -0.07 -5.48 -16.06
CA ALA A 32 -1.28 -6.06 -15.48
C ALA A 32 -1.78 -7.27 -16.28
N ALA A 33 -1.67 -7.25 -17.62
CA ALA A 33 -2.02 -8.40 -18.46
C ALA A 33 -1.11 -9.60 -18.21
N VAL A 34 0.22 -9.39 -18.14
CA VAL A 34 1.18 -10.47 -17.84
C VAL A 34 0.86 -11.10 -16.49
N TRP A 35 0.67 -10.28 -15.45
CA TRP A 35 0.28 -10.78 -14.13
C TRP A 35 -1.04 -11.59 -14.19
N SER A 36 -2.02 -11.10 -14.96
CA SER A 36 -3.32 -11.77 -15.12
C SER A 36 -3.21 -13.13 -15.82
N VAL A 37 -2.33 -13.26 -16.83
CA VAL A 37 -2.01 -14.56 -17.45
C VAL A 37 -1.40 -15.51 -16.42
N LEU A 38 -0.43 -15.03 -15.64
CA LEU A 38 0.20 -15.85 -14.60
C LEU A 38 -0.81 -16.31 -13.55
N ALA A 39 -1.74 -15.43 -13.14
CA ALA A 39 -2.84 -15.78 -12.24
C ALA A 39 -3.78 -16.83 -12.86
N CYS A 40 -4.13 -16.72 -14.15
CA CYS A 40 -4.91 -17.75 -14.83
C CYS A 40 -4.20 -19.11 -14.83
N VAL A 41 -2.91 -19.13 -15.18
CA VAL A 41 -2.12 -20.36 -15.22
C VAL A 41 -2.03 -20.98 -13.82
N ALA A 42 -1.64 -20.21 -12.80
CA ALA A 42 -1.58 -20.69 -11.43
C ALA A 42 -2.94 -21.22 -10.94
N GLY A 43 -4.02 -20.47 -11.20
CA GLY A 43 -5.38 -20.86 -10.86
C GLY A 43 -5.79 -22.18 -11.51
N LEU A 44 -5.48 -22.40 -12.79
CA LEU A 44 -5.76 -23.66 -13.49
C LEU A 44 -4.97 -24.83 -12.89
N PHE A 45 -3.69 -24.63 -12.57
CA PHE A 45 -2.88 -25.69 -11.96
C PHE A 45 -3.43 -26.12 -10.59
N TRP A 46 -3.91 -25.17 -9.78
CA TRP A 46 -4.53 -25.45 -8.49
C TRP A 46 -5.93 -26.05 -8.63
N ALA A 47 -6.71 -25.61 -9.62
CA ALA A 47 -8.07 -26.10 -9.88
C ALA A 47 -8.10 -27.54 -10.37
N THR A 48 -7.13 -27.95 -11.20
CA THR A 48 -7.05 -29.30 -11.76
C THR A 48 -6.32 -30.29 -10.86
N GLY A 49 -5.75 -29.84 -9.74
CA GLY A 49 -4.91 -30.66 -8.86
C GLY A 49 -3.52 -30.96 -9.44
N ALA A 50 -3.09 -30.25 -10.50
CA ALA A 50 -1.75 -30.37 -11.06
C ALA A 50 -0.67 -29.82 -10.12
N ALA A 51 -1.03 -28.90 -9.23
CA ALA A 51 -0.20 -28.42 -8.13
C ALA A 51 -1.08 -28.02 -6.94
N ASP A 52 -0.50 -28.07 -5.74
CA ASP A 52 -1.16 -27.59 -4.54
C ASP A 52 -1.19 -26.06 -4.45
N SER A 53 -2.33 -25.51 -4.00
CA SER A 53 -2.42 -24.09 -3.69
C SER A 53 -1.52 -23.77 -2.49
N PRO A 54 -0.80 -22.63 -2.48
CA PRO A 54 -0.04 -22.20 -1.31
C PRO A 54 -0.94 -21.66 -0.19
N PHE A 55 -2.25 -21.60 -0.40
CA PHE A 55 -3.24 -21.15 0.57
C PHE A 55 -4.11 -22.32 1.03
N GLY A 56 -4.83 -22.11 2.13
CA GLY A 56 -5.82 -23.05 2.64
C GLY A 56 -5.21 -24.24 3.36
N VAL A 57 -5.72 -25.45 3.11
CA VAL A 57 -5.30 -26.67 3.84
C VAL A 57 -3.80 -26.98 3.73
N ASN A 58 -3.14 -26.47 2.69
CA ASN A 58 -1.72 -26.64 2.46
C ASN A 58 -0.84 -25.59 3.18
N ASP A 59 -1.45 -24.53 3.71
CA ASP A 59 -0.79 -23.52 4.51
C ASP A 59 -0.84 -23.90 6.00
N ARG A 60 0.27 -24.46 6.49
CA ARG A 60 0.40 -24.93 7.87
C ARG A 60 0.22 -23.84 8.92
N ARG A 61 0.41 -22.57 8.54
CA ARG A 61 0.32 -21.42 9.46
C ARG A 61 -0.99 -20.66 9.31
N ALA A 62 -1.89 -21.11 8.43
CA ALA A 62 -3.15 -20.42 8.15
C ALA A 62 -3.98 -20.16 9.42
N ALA A 63 -4.03 -21.13 10.34
CA ALA A 63 -4.73 -21.01 11.61
C ALA A 63 -4.04 -20.02 12.56
N ASP A 64 -2.71 -20.11 12.71
CA ASP A 64 -1.92 -19.29 13.64
C ASP A 64 -1.96 -17.78 13.31
N VAL A 65 -2.21 -17.45 12.04
CA VAL A 65 -2.18 -16.08 11.51
C VAL A 65 -3.55 -15.57 11.07
N TRP A 66 -4.60 -16.34 11.40
CA TRP A 66 -5.98 -15.99 11.14
C TRP A 66 -6.26 -15.71 9.64
N SER A 67 -5.81 -16.61 8.77
CA SER A 67 -6.01 -16.48 7.32
C SER A 67 -7.49 -16.61 6.93
N TYR A 68 -7.95 -15.87 5.92
CA TYR A 68 -9.29 -16.06 5.34
C TYR A 68 -9.43 -17.37 4.56
N PHE A 69 -8.31 -17.98 4.18
CA PHE A 69 -8.32 -19.19 3.38
C PHE A 69 -8.28 -20.46 4.23
N GLU A 70 -8.19 -20.35 5.56
CA GLU A 70 -8.10 -21.49 6.46
C GLU A 70 -9.17 -22.56 6.16
N GLY A 71 -8.73 -23.81 6.00
CA GLY A 71 -9.60 -24.95 5.71
C GLY A 71 -10.11 -25.06 4.26
N LEU A 72 -9.82 -24.09 3.38
CA LEU A 72 -10.19 -24.17 1.97
C LEU A 72 -9.29 -25.14 1.19
N GLN A 73 -9.91 -25.93 0.32
CA GLN A 73 -9.22 -26.86 -0.58
C GLN A 73 -8.56 -26.10 -1.75
N SER A 74 -7.56 -26.71 -2.39
CA SER A 74 -6.85 -26.14 -3.55
C SER A 74 -7.78 -25.81 -4.73
N GLU A 75 -8.79 -26.65 -4.97
CA GLU A 75 -9.66 -26.52 -6.15
C GLU A 75 -10.48 -25.21 -6.17
N PRO A 76 -11.28 -24.86 -5.12
CA PRO A 76 -12.00 -23.59 -5.07
C PRO A 76 -11.08 -22.36 -5.18
N ILE A 77 -9.91 -22.41 -4.53
CA ILE A 77 -8.91 -21.33 -4.59
C ILE A 77 -8.36 -21.18 -6.02
N GLY A 78 -8.12 -22.31 -6.69
CA GLY A 78 -7.70 -22.35 -8.09
C GLY A 78 -8.70 -21.68 -9.03
N TRP A 79 -9.97 -22.06 -8.94
CA TRP A 79 -11.03 -21.46 -9.76
C TRP A 79 -11.21 -19.97 -9.48
N ALA A 80 -11.20 -19.55 -8.21
CA ALA A 80 -11.26 -18.14 -7.84
C ALA A 80 -10.08 -17.35 -8.43
N THR A 81 -8.85 -17.87 -8.32
CA THR A 81 -7.64 -17.24 -8.87
C THR A 81 -7.69 -17.16 -10.39
N PHE A 82 -8.18 -18.20 -11.06
CA PHE A 82 -8.38 -18.21 -12.51
C PHE A 82 -9.38 -17.13 -12.94
N LEU A 83 -10.53 -17.01 -12.26
CA LEU A 83 -11.56 -16.01 -12.58
C LEU A 83 -11.06 -14.58 -12.34
N ILE A 84 -10.24 -14.38 -11.30
CA ILE A 84 -9.54 -13.10 -11.08
C ILE A 84 -8.62 -12.82 -12.28
N GLY A 85 -7.72 -13.74 -12.63
CA GLY A 85 -6.85 -13.57 -13.81
C GLY A 85 -7.64 -13.26 -15.09
N LEU A 86 -8.71 -14.00 -15.36
CA LEU A 86 -9.54 -13.82 -16.56
C LEU A 86 -10.19 -12.44 -16.59
N THR A 87 -10.71 -11.97 -15.45
CA THR A 87 -11.33 -10.65 -15.35
C THR A 87 -10.31 -9.53 -15.65
N GLY A 88 -9.04 -9.72 -15.26
CA GLY A 88 -7.95 -8.79 -15.57
C GLY A 88 -7.66 -8.70 -17.05
N LEU A 89 -7.58 -9.86 -17.72
CA LEU A 89 -7.38 -9.93 -19.16
C LEU A 89 -8.54 -9.28 -19.92
N LEU A 90 -9.78 -9.59 -19.53
CA LEU A 90 -10.97 -8.99 -20.12
C LEU A 90 -11.00 -7.47 -19.91
N THR A 91 -10.57 -6.98 -18.74
CA THR A 91 -10.46 -5.55 -18.46
C THR A 91 -9.43 -4.87 -19.35
N VAL A 92 -8.23 -5.45 -19.49
CA VAL A 92 -7.18 -4.89 -20.36
C VAL A 92 -7.62 -4.90 -21.82
N LEU A 93 -8.25 -5.99 -22.28
CA LEU A 93 -8.77 -6.11 -23.63
C LEU A 93 -9.89 -5.11 -23.91
N ALA A 94 -10.90 -5.03 -23.03
CA ALA A 94 -11.98 -4.06 -23.13
C ALA A 94 -11.45 -2.62 -23.09
N GLY A 95 -10.42 -2.34 -22.28
CA GLY A 95 -9.75 -1.06 -22.26
C GLY A 95 -9.06 -0.69 -23.58
N ARG A 96 -8.64 -1.68 -24.39
CA ARG A 96 -8.10 -1.48 -25.75
C ARG A 96 -9.20 -1.32 -26.79
N LEU A 97 -10.22 -2.17 -26.74
CA LEU A 97 -11.31 -2.20 -27.73
C LEU A 97 -12.32 -1.05 -27.56
N LEU A 98 -12.54 -0.59 -26.32
CA LEU A 98 -13.52 0.43 -25.97
C LEU A 98 -12.84 1.63 -25.29
N PRO A 99 -11.94 2.35 -25.98
CA PRO A 99 -11.07 3.37 -25.37
C PRO A 99 -11.82 4.57 -24.79
N HIS A 100 -13.04 4.83 -25.27
CA HIS A 100 -13.90 5.93 -24.81
C HIS A 100 -14.74 5.56 -23.57
N HIS A 101 -14.88 4.28 -23.26
CA HIS A 101 -15.67 3.82 -22.12
C HIS A 101 -14.81 3.65 -20.86
N ARG A 102 -15.38 4.04 -19.72
CA ARG A 102 -14.73 3.98 -18.39
C ARG A 102 -15.15 2.76 -17.56
N TRP A 103 -16.29 2.16 -17.87
CA TRP A 103 -16.82 1.00 -17.15
C TRP A 103 -15.85 -0.20 -17.12
N PRO A 104 -14.99 -0.47 -18.14
CA PRO A 104 -14.06 -1.59 -18.06
C PRO A 104 -13.05 -1.46 -16.93
N ALA A 105 -12.80 -0.24 -16.42
CA ALA A 105 -11.89 -0.06 -15.29
C ALA A 105 -12.49 -0.45 -13.93
N MET A 106 -13.82 -0.57 -13.82
CA MET A 106 -14.48 -0.84 -12.54
C MET A 106 -14.17 -2.24 -12.00
N PRO A 107 -14.28 -3.33 -12.79
CA PRO A 107 -13.91 -4.66 -12.30
C PRO A 107 -12.45 -4.74 -11.85
N ALA A 108 -11.52 -4.13 -12.59
CA ALA A 108 -10.11 -4.11 -12.19
C ALA A 108 -9.88 -3.28 -10.92
N ALA A 109 -10.58 -2.15 -10.74
CA ALA A 109 -10.49 -1.38 -9.50
C ALA A 109 -11.03 -2.18 -8.30
N CYS A 110 -12.20 -2.81 -8.44
CA CYS A 110 -12.79 -3.62 -7.37
C CYS A 110 -11.89 -4.81 -6.99
N LEU A 111 -11.43 -5.58 -7.97
CA LEU A 111 -10.57 -6.74 -7.72
C LEU A 111 -9.17 -6.34 -7.25
N SER A 112 -8.67 -5.16 -7.62
CA SER A 112 -7.43 -4.64 -7.02
C SER A 112 -7.56 -4.47 -5.51
N LEU A 113 -8.73 -4.01 -5.02
CA LEU A 113 -8.98 -3.92 -3.58
C LEU A 113 -9.03 -5.30 -2.94
N VAL A 114 -9.64 -6.30 -3.60
CA VAL A 114 -9.64 -7.69 -3.11
C VAL A 114 -8.21 -8.22 -2.98
N LEU A 115 -7.38 -8.06 -4.01
CA LEU A 115 -5.99 -8.52 -4.01
C LEU A 115 -5.11 -7.80 -2.99
N LEU A 116 -5.38 -6.51 -2.72
CA LEU A 116 -4.61 -5.70 -1.78
C LEU A 116 -5.06 -5.86 -0.34
N LEU A 117 -6.33 -6.16 -0.10
CA LEU A 117 -6.92 -6.10 1.24
C LEU A 117 -7.34 -7.47 1.78
N ILE A 118 -7.85 -8.36 0.94
CA ILE A 118 -8.41 -9.64 1.39
C ILE A 118 -7.38 -10.78 1.32
N VAL A 119 -6.62 -10.85 0.22
CA VAL A 119 -5.65 -11.95 0.02
C VAL A 119 -4.50 -11.91 1.04
N PRO A 120 -3.88 -10.76 1.34
CA PRO A 120 -2.78 -10.72 2.30
C PRO A 120 -3.31 -10.71 3.73
N ASP A 121 -2.65 -11.44 4.61
CA ASP A 121 -2.98 -11.45 6.04
C ASP A 121 -1.90 -10.75 6.90
N VAL A 122 -1.99 -10.95 8.22
CA VAL A 122 -1.11 -10.32 9.21
C VAL A 122 0.38 -10.65 8.98
N ARG A 123 0.71 -11.73 8.26
CA ARG A 123 2.10 -12.10 7.96
C ARG A 123 2.82 -11.02 7.16
N VAL A 124 2.14 -10.28 6.30
CA VAL A 124 2.78 -9.19 5.55
C VAL A 124 3.19 -8.05 6.48
N LEU A 125 2.34 -7.70 7.46
CA LEU A 125 2.64 -6.69 8.48
C LEU A 125 3.77 -7.16 9.43
N GLN A 126 3.73 -8.42 9.86
CA GLN A 126 4.76 -9.03 10.70
C GLN A 126 6.12 -9.05 10.00
N ASN A 127 6.18 -9.60 8.78
CA ASN A 127 7.43 -9.68 8.02
C ASN A 127 7.98 -8.30 7.64
N PHE A 128 7.11 -7.33 7.35
CA PHE A 128 7.55 -5.94 7.15
C PHE A 128 8.31 -5.41 8.37
N THR A 129 7.86 -5.73 9.58
CA THR A 129 8.53 -5.34 10.83
C THR A 129 9.81 -6.16 11.04
N TYR A 130 9.79 -7.47 10.76
CA TYR A 130 10.96 -8.35 10.90
C TYR A 130 12.12 -8.01 9.96
N LEU A 131 11.85 -7.41 8.81
CA LEU A 131 12.90 -6.88 7.93
C LEU A 131 13.79 -5.86 8.65
N PHE A 132 13.26 -5.07 9.58
CA PHE A 132 14.06 -4.13 10.39
C PHE A 132 14.97 -4.83 11.42
N PHE A 133 14.67 -6.08 11.78
CA PHE A 133 15.54 -6.94 12.59
C PHE A 133 16.60 -7.68 11.75
N GLY A 134 16.62 -7.49 10.42
CA GLY A 134 17.43 -8.33 9.52
C GLY A 134 16.97 -9.79 9.49
N HIS A 135 15.76 -10.08 10.00
CA HIS A 135 15.23 -11.43 10.10
C HIS A 135 14.39 -11.75 8.86
N THR A 136 14.93 -12.61 7.99
CA THR A 136 14.29 -13.03 6.73
C THR A 136 13.77 -14.47 6.76
N GLY A 137 13.89 -15.15 7.91
CA GLY A 137 13.68 -16.59 8.05
C GLY A 137 12.23 -17.09 8.02
N LEU A 138 11.23 -16.20 7.96
CA LEU A 138 9.81 -16.55 7.99
C LEU A 138 9.16 -16.55 6.61
N TRP A 139 9.97 -16.64 5.55
CA TRP A 139 9.49 -16.67 4.17
C TRP A 139 8.94 -18.05 3.83
N ASP A 140 7.62 -18.15 3.63
CA ASP A 140 6.94 -19.34 3.15
C ASP A 140 6.30 -19.09 1.78
N LEU A 141 5.82 -20.17 1.13
CA LEU A 141 5.23 -20.09 -0.21
C LEU A 141 3.95 -19.24 -0.21
N ALA A 142 3.18 -19.29 0.88
CA ALA A 142 1.97 -18.48 1.07
C ALA A 142 2.30 -16.98 1.08
N LEU A 143 3.31 -16.55 1.85
CA LEU A 143 3.78 -15.18 1.88
C LEU A 143 4.28 -14.73 0.51
N GLY A 144 5.02 -15.58 -0.20
CA GLY A 144 5.42 -15.32 -1.58
C GLY A 144 4.21 -15.07 -2.50
N ALA A 145 3.18 -15.90 -2.41
CA ALA A 145 1.94 -15.76 -3.18
C ALA A 145 1.14 -14.49 -2.80
N MET A 146 1.17 -14.07 -1.53
CA MET A 146 0.59 -12.79 -1.08
C MET A 146 1.33 -11.60 -1.68
N VAL A 147 2.68 -11.62 -1.67
CA VAL A 147 3.48 -10.56 -2.30
C VAL A 147 3.16 -10.46 -3.80
N VAL A 148 3.04 -11.60 -4.49
CA VAL A 148 2.62 -11.64 -5.90
C VAL A 148 1.21 -11.07 -6.07
N SER A 149 0.28 -11.39 -5.17
CA SER A 149 -1.09 -10.84 -5.18
C SER A 149 -1.12 -9.33 -4.98
N ILE A 150 -0.33 -8.80 -4.04
CA ILE A 150 -0.20 -7.36 -3.80
C ILE A 150 0.35 -6.66 -5.05
N VAL A 151 1.39 -7.22 -5.68
CA VAL A 151 1.94 -6.69 -6.94
C VAL A 151 0.85 -6.65 -8.01
N GLY A 152 0.06 -7.73 -8.14
CA GLY A 152 -1.10 -7.78 -9.04
C GLY A 152 -2.12 -6.68 -8.78
N GLY A 153 -2.52 -6.53 -7.51
CA GLY A 153 -3.44 -5.48 -7.08
C GLY A 153 -2.92 -4.08 -7.41
N VAL A 154 -1.64 -3.78 -7.16
CA VAL A 154 -1.03 -2.50 -7.53
C VAL A 154 -1.04 -2.30 -9.05
N LEU A 155 -0.65 -3.31 -9.84
CA LEU A 155 -0.64 -3.23 -11.30
C LEU A 155 -2.05 -2.97 -11.86
N TRP A 156 -3.06 -3.64 -11.30
CA TRP A 156 -4.46 -3.45 -11.68
C TRP A 156 -5.00 -2.08 -11.29
N ALA A 157 -4.69 -1.60 -10.08
CA ALA A 157 -5.04 -0.25 -9.65
C ALA A 157 -4.41 0.80 -10.58
N LEU A 158 -3.14 0.63 -10.94
CA LEU A 158 -2.45 1.52 -11.89
C LEU A 158 -3.08 1.45 -13.30
N ALA A 159 -3.43 0.26 -13.78
CA ALA A 159 -4.08 0.08 -15.08
C ALA A 159 -5.49 0.71 -15.09
N ALA A 160 -6.27 0.52 -14.02
CA ALA A 160 -7.58 1.14 -13.84
C ALA A 160 -7.48 2.67 -13.80
N VAL A 161 -6.53 3.21 -13.02
CA VAL A 161 -6.25 4.65 -12.99
C VAL A 161 -5.81 5.16 -14.35
N ALA A 162 -4.94 4.44 -15.06
CA ALA A 162 -4.50 4.82 -16.41
C ALA A 162 -5.67 4.88 -17.40
N GLN A 163 -6.59 3.91 -17.35
CA GLN A 163 -7.81 3.88 -18.16
C GLN A 163 -8.76 5.04 -17.81
N LEU A 164 -9.05 5.24 -16.52
CA LEU A 164 -9.95 6.29 -16.05
C LEU A 164 -9.41 7.70 -16.32
N SER A 165 -8.10 7.84 -16.42
CA SER A 165 -7.41 9.09 -16.71
C SER A 165 -7.01 9.28 -18.18
N ARG A 166 -7.54 8.46 -19.10
CA ARG A 166 -7.37 8.71 -20.54
C ARG A 166 -8.05 10.03 -20.92
N GLY A 167 -7.28 10.92 -21.55
CA GLY A 167 -7.73 12.25 -21.96
C GLY A 167 -7.73 13.33 -20.87
N ARG A 168 -7.57 12.99 -19.57
CA ARG A 168 -7.46 13.96 -18.46
C ARG A 168 -6.66 13.37 -17.29
N SER A 169 -5.72 14.12 -16.71
CA SER A 169 -5.13 13.72 -15.42
C SER A 169 -6.17 13.85 -14.31
N LEU A 170 -6.62 12.71 -13.75
CA LEU A 170 -7.63 12.68 -12.67
C LEU A 170 -7.18 13.45 -11.44
N LEU A 171 -5.91 13.27 -11.01
CA LEU A 171 -5.34 13.97 -9.86
C LEU A 171 -5.19 15.48 -10.10
N ALA A 172 -4.94 15.89 -11.34
CA ALA A 172 -4.87 17.30 -11.71
C ALA A 172 -6.25 17.96 -11.82
N ALA A 173 -7.23 17.22 -12.34
CA ALA A 173 -8.60 17.69 -12.52
C ALA A 173 -9.36 17.73 -11.18
N ALA A 174 -9.01 16.87 -10.22
CA ALA A 174 -9.61 16.84 -8.89
C ALA A 174 -9.31 18.13 -8.10
N ARG A 175 -10.32 18.70 -7.44
CA ARG A 175 -10.14 19.83 -6.52
C ARG A 175 -9.29 19.39 -5.33
N ALA A 176 -8.38 20.25 -4.87
CA ALA A 176 -7.61 19.98 -3.66
C ALA A 176 -8.58 19.77 -2.49
N PRO A 177 -8.55 18.59 -1.83
CA PRO A 177 -9.52 18.29 -0.78
C PRO A 177 -9.28 19.20 0.43
N ARG A 178 -10.33 19.91 0.86
CA ARG A 178 -10.28 20.82 2.03
C ARG A 178 -10.04 20.05 3.33
N TRP A 179 -10.40 18.77 3.36
CA TRP A 179 -10.20 17.86 4.49
C TRP A 179 -8.78 17.28 4.58
N GLY A 180 -7.90 17.57 3.61
CA GLY A 180 -6.56 16.97 3.54
C GLY A 180 -5.74 17.16 4.83
N ALA A 181 -5.81 18.34 5.45
CA ALA A 181 -5.12 18.58 6.71
C ALA A 181 -5.72 17.78 7.88
N ALA A 182 -7.05 17.73 7.96
CA ALA A 182 -7.76 17.02 9.03
C ALA A 182 -7.43 15.53 9.05
N VAL A 183 -7.44 14.86 7.88
CA VAL A 183 -7.12 13.43 7.81
C VAL A 183 -5.64 13.15 8.09
N THR A 184 -4.73 14.08 7.79
CA THR A 184 -3.31 13.93 8.13
C THR A 184 -3.10 13.97 9.64
N TYR A 185 -3.75 14.91 10.34
CA TYR A 185 -3.69 14.95 11.80
C TYR A 185 -4.40 13.76 12.44
N ALA A 186 -5.55 13.34 11.91
CA ALA A 186 -6.24 12.15 12.35
C ALA A 186 -5.35 10.91 12.19
N SER A 187 -4.70 10.73 11.04
CA SER A 187 -3.79 9.61 10.79
C SER A 187 -2.60 9.60 11.78
N ALA A 188 -1.99 10.76 12.03
CA ALA A 188 -0.90 10.86 13.01
C ALA A 188 -1.37 10.53 14.44
N LEU A 189 -2.59 10.93 14.81
CA LEU A 189 -3.17 10.64 16.14
C LEU A 189 -3.55 9.16 16.28
N LEU A 190 -4.19 8.58 15.26
CA LEU A 190 -4.62 7.18 15.23
C LEU A 190 -3.42 6.20 15.24
N ALA A 191 -2.23 6.67 14.88
CA ALA A 191 -0.99 5.90 14.98
C ALA A 191 -0.49 5.73 16.42
N LEU A 192 -0.95 6.54 17.39
CA LEU A 192 -0.37 6.60 18.75
C LEU A 192 -0.86 5.54 19.75
N PRO A 193 -2.11 5.05 19.74
CA PRO A 193 -2.58 4.11 20.77
C PRO A 193 -1.71 2.86 20.90
N TYR A 194 -1.36 2.24 19.77
CA TYR A 194 -0.52 1.04 19.74
C TYR A 194 0.90 1.25 20.30
N PRO A 195 1.72 2.18 19.79
CA PRO A 195 3.07 2.38 20.29
C PRO A 195 3.08 2.84 21.75
N LEU A 196 2.08 3.61 22.23
CA LEU A 196 2.04 4.04 23.63
C LEU A 196 1.92 2.84 24.59
N VAL A 197 1.06 1.87 24.27
CA VAL A 197 0.94 0.64 25.07
C VAL A 197 2.23 -0.18 24.98
N ARG A 198 2.80 -0.36 23.79
CA ARG A 198 4.06 -1.13 23.62
C ARG A 198 5.26 -0.46 24.30
N LEU A 199 5.33 0.87 24.32
CA LEU A 199 6.35 1.63 25.05
C LEU A 199 6.19 1.49 26.56
N SER A 200 4.95 1.46 27.07
CA SER A 200 4.71 1.24 28.49
C SER A 200 5.28 -0.11 28.95
N TRP A 201 5.08 -1.17 28.15
CA TRP A 201 5.65 -2.49 28.42
C TRP A 201 7.17 -2.47 28.35
N ALA A 202 7.74 -1.76 27.37
CA ALA A 202 9.20 -1.62 27.25
C ALA A 202 9.83 -1.01 28.51
N VAL A 203 9.17 -0.03 29.14
CA VAL A 203 9.66 0.63 30.38
C VAL A 203 9.26 -0.07 31.67
N GLY A 204 8.61 -1.24 31.60
CA GLY A 204 8.23 -2.02 32.79
C GLY A 204 6.83 -1.76 33.33
N LEU A 205 6.00 -0.97 32.64
CA LEU A 205 4.63 -0.71 33.05
C LEU A 205 3.69 -1.76 32.40
N PRO A 206 2.98 -2.61 33.17
CA PRO A 206 2.09 -3.64 32.65
C PRO A 206 0.72 -3.07 32.24
N LEU A 207 0.71 -2.10 31.32
CA LEU A 207 -0.54 -1.46 30.89
C LEU A 207 -1.42 -2.42 30.09
N GLY A 208 -2.56 -2.81 30.67
CA GLY A 208 -3.56 -3.66 30.01
C GLY A 208 -3.12 -5.11 29.82
N VAL A 209 -2.20 -5.58 30.66
CA VAL A 209 -1.71 -6.98 30.74
C VAL A 209 -1.63 -7.39 32.21
N PRO A 210 -1.62 -8.68 32.55
CA PRO A 210 -1.52 -9.13 33.94
C PRO A 210 -0.20 -8.71 34.61
N ASP A 211 -0.23 -8.54 35.94
CA ASP A 211 0.97 -8.29 36.74
C ASP A 211 1.99 -9.43 36.54
N GLY A 212 3.27 -9.07 36.42
CA GLY A 212 4.35 -10.02 36.13
C GLY A 212 4.53 -10.37 34.64
N TYR A 213 3.59 -10.04 33.75
CA TYR A 213 3.75 -10.29 32.30
C TYR A 213 5.01 -9.61 31.75
N VAL A 214 5.16 -8.32 32.04
CA VAL A 214 6.29 -7.53 31.55
C VAL A 214 7.61 -7.99 32.18
N ASP A 215 7.58 -8.49 33.42
CA ASP A 215 8.78 -8.98 34.13
C ASP A 215 9.36 -10.25 33.50
N THR A 216 8.55 -11.01 32.75
CA THR A 216 9.02 -12.18 32.00
C THR A 216 9.81 -11.81 30.74
N MET A 217 9.74 -10.55 30.30
CA MET A 217 10.40 -10.09 29.07
C MET A 217 11.90 -9.87 29.27
N THR A 218 12.68 -10.45 28.36
CA THR A 218 14.11 -10.21 28.20
C THR A 218 14.40 -8.75 27.82
N GLY A 219 15.63 -8.30 28.06
CA GLY A 219 16.07 -6.96 27.64
C GLY A 219 15.97 -6.74 26.13
N LEU A 220 16.17 -7.79 25.32
CA LEU A 220 16.06 -7.71 23.87
C LEU A 220 14.60 -7.51 23.42
N GLU A 221 13.65 -8.21 24.04
CA GLU A 221 12.22 -8.03 23.76
C GLU A 221 11.75 -6.61 24.10
N ARG A 222 12.16 -6.09 25.26
CA ARG A 222 11.87 -4.70 25.66
C ARG A 222 12.47 -3.69 24.70
N LEU A 223 13.69 -3.91 24.22
CA LEU A 223 14.30 -3.05 23.20
C LEU A 223 13.52 -3.10 21.88
N GLY A 224 13.09 -4.29 21.45
CA GLY A 224 12.24 -4.47 20.26
C GLY A 224 10.91 -3.73 20.39
N LEU A 225 10.25 -3.83 21.55
CA LEU A 225 9.06 -3.06 21.88
C LEU A 225 9.32 -1.54 21.81
N ALA A 226 10.42 -1.08 22.40
CA ALA A 226 10.75 0.34 22.44
C ALA A 226 10.99 0.93 21.05
N VAL A 227 11.88 0.30 20.28
CA VAL A 227 12.38 0.87 19.03
C VAL A 227 11.42 0.61 17.86
N LEU A 228 10.92 -0.62 17.73
CA LEU A 228 10.18 -1.01 16.53
C LEU A 228 8.68 -0.85 16.72
N PHE A 229 8.12 -1.39 17.79
CA PHE A 229 6.68 -1.30 18.01
C PHE A 229 6.25 0.05 18.61
N GLY A 230 7.16 0.73 19.31
CA GLY A 230 6.99 2.09 19.80
C GLY A 230 7.52 3.14 18.82
N GLY A 231 8.83 3.10 18.58
CA GLY A 231 9.56 4.11 17.80
C GLY A 231 9.14 4.21 16.34
N LEU A 232 8.99 3.10 15.60
CA LEU A 232 8.64 3.17 14.17
C LEU A 232 7.25 3.78 13.94
N PRO A 233 6.16 3.38 14.64
CA PRO A 233 4.87 4.04 14.47
C PRO A 233 4.90 5.52 14.86
N ILE A 234 5.61 5.90 15.92
CA ILE A 234 5.76 7.32 16.31
C ILE A 234 6.53 8.10 15.23
N ALA A 235 7.63 7.55 14.73
CA ALA A 235 8.38 8.15 13.63
C ALA A 235 7.51 8.28 12.37
N GLY A 236 6.70 7.25 12.07
CA GLY A 236 5.70 7.27 11.00
C GLY A 236 4.62 8.33 11.21
N ALA A 237 4.14 8.53 12.43
CA ALA A 237 3.17 9.57 12.79
C ALA A 237 3.77 10.96 12.55
N VAL A 238 5.02 11.19 12.99
CA VAL A 238 5.75 12.43 12.73
C VAL A 238 5.94 12.61 11.22
N LEU A 239 6.36 11.56 10.49
CA LEU A 239 6.52 11.58 9.03
C LEU A 239 5.22 11.96 8.31
N THR A 240 4.09 11.46 8.81
CA THR A 240 2.75 11.74 8.29
C THR A 240 2.42 13.22 8.38
N LEU A 241 2.83 13.93 9.45
CA LEU A 241 2.67 15.38 9.54
C LEU A 241 3.41 16.14 8.42
N GLY A 242 4.43 15.53 7.83
CA GLY A 242 5.15 16.04 6.66
C GLY A 242 4.23 16.25 5.46
N LEU A 243 3.16 15.46 5.33
CA LEU A 243 2.19 15.59 4.24
C LEU A 243 1.43 16.92 4.27
N VAL A 244 1.51 17.70 5.35
CA VAL A 244 0.87 19.03 5.48
C VAL A 244 1.85 20.13 5.89
N ARG A 245 3.13 19.79 6.12
CA ARG A 245 4.16 20.73 6.59
C ARG A 245 5.19 21.02 5.50
N PRO A 246 5.89 22.18 5.56
CA PRO A 246 6.85 22.57 4.53
C PRO A 246 7.99 21.56 4.29
N TRP A 247 8.39 20.83 5.33
CA TRP A 247 9.50 19.88 5.26
C TRP A 247 9.16 18.61 4.47
N GLY A 248 7.88 18.30 4.25
CA GLY A 248 7.47 17.25 3.32
C GLY A 248 7.44 17.71 1.86
N GLU A 249 7.60 19.02 1.59
CA GLU A 249 7.63 19.58 0.24
C GLU A 249 9.05 19.98 -0.18
N VAL A 250 9.87 20.39 0.78
CA VAL A 250 11.27 20.76 0.61
C VAL A 250 12.08 20.12 1.73
N PHE A 251 13.13 19.38 1.37
CA PHE A 251 13.98 18.74 2.36
C PHE A 251 14.59 19.78 3.32
N PRO A 252 14.51 19.55 4.63
CA PRO A 252 15.09 20.43 5.62
C PRO A 252 16.56 20.74 5.38
N ARG A 253 16.99 21.94 5.80
CA ARG A 253 18.36 22.41 5.56
C ARG A 253 19.44 21.62 6.32
N TRP A 254 19.04 20.85 7.31
CA TRP A 254 19.93 19.99 8.12
C TRP A 254 20.22 18.63 7.47
N ILE A 255 19.52 18.24 6.39
CA ILE A 255 19.81 16.99 5.66
C ILE A 255 20.97 17.24 4.68
N PRO A 256 22.18 16.67 4.91
CA PRO A 256 23.40 17.10 4.21
C PRO A 256 23.33 16.96 2.68
N VAL A 257 22.69 15.90 2.17
CA VAL A 257 22.66 15.54 0.74
C VAL A 257 21.47 16.16 0.00
N LEU A 258 20.34 16.35 0.68
CA LEU A 258 19.07 16.74 0.06
C LEU A 258 18.66 18.19 0.37
N ARG A 259 19.48 18.92 1.13
CA ARG A 259 19.28 20.29 1.58
C ARG A 259 18.58 21.18 0.54
N GLY A 260 17.38 21.66 0.88
CA GLY A 260 16.65 22.64 0.07
C GLY A 260 16.12 22.12 -1.27
N ARG A 261 16.33 20.83 -1.61
CA ARG A 261 15.74 20.23 -2.79
C ARG A 261 14.25 20.00 -2.59
N ARG A 262 13.48 20.14 -3.66
CA ARG A 262 12.07 19.76 -3.67
C ARG A 262 11.95 18.25 -3.49
N VAL A 263 11.07 17.83 -2.60
CA VAL A 263 10.74 16.42 -2.40
C VAL A 263 9.94 15.95 -3.63
N PRO A 264 10.40 14.92 -4.36
CA PRO A 264 9.61 14.32 -5.43
C PRO A 264 8.30 13.77 -4.88
N ILE A 265 7.19 13.93 -5.60
CA ILE A 265 5.86 13.47 -5.13
C ILE A 265 5.89 11.98 -4.75
N TRP A 266 6.53 11.16 -5.60
CA TRP A 266 6.62 9.71 -5.40
C TRP A 266 7.38 9.31 -4.12
N ALA A 267 8.31 10.14 -3.65
CA ALA A 267 9.11 9.84 -2.46
C ALA A 267 8.25 9.81 -1.17
N ALA A 268 7.14 10.54 -1.15
CA ALA A 268 6.17 10.49 -0.04
C ALA A 268 4.98 9.58 -0.37
N VAL A 269 4.49 9.61 -1.62
CA VAL A 269 3.30 8.86 -2.02
C VAL A 269 3.53 7.35 -2.01
N VAL A 270 4.66 6.88 -2.52
CA VAL A 270 4.92 5.43 -2.63
C VAL A 270 5.05 4.79 -1.24
N PRO A 271 5.92 5.26 -0.32
CA PRO A 271 6.00 4.68 1.01
C PRO A 271 4.70 4.83 1.80
N GLY A 272 4.05 5.99 1.72
CA GLY A 272 2.79 6.22 2.43
C GLY A 272 1.65 5.32 1.94
N ALA A 273 1.53 5.10 0.63
CA ALA A 273 0.54 4.18 0.07
C ALA A 273 0.84 2.72 0.46
N TRP A 274 2.13 2.32 0.46
CA TRP A 274 2.54 0.99 0.91
C TRP A 274 2.17 0.73 2.37
N VAL A 275 2.51 1.65 3.27
CA VAL A 275 2.15 1.53 4.69
C VAL A 275 0.63 1.52 4.87
N ALA A 276 -0.10 2.36 4.12
CA ALA A 276 -1.56 2.37 4.19
C ALA A 276 -2.18 1.02 3.77
N ILE A 277 -1.68 0.39 2.71
CA ILE A 277 -2.13 -0.96 2.29
C ILE A 277 -1.86 -1.98 3.40
N ILE A 278 -0.65 -1.97 3.96
CA ILE A 278 -0.25 -2.88 5.04
C ILE A 278 -1.13 -2.71 6.29
N LEU A 279 -1.46 -1.47 6.65
CA LEU A 279 -2.33 -1.17 7.79
C LEU A 279 -3.79 -1.53 7.53
N LEU A 280 -4.30 -1.31 6.31
CA LEU A 280 -5.67 -1.66 5.96
C LEU A 280 -5.86 -3.18 5.99
N GLN A 281 -4.99 -3.95 5.35
CA GLN A 281 -5.10 -5.42 5.32
C GLN A 281 -4.93 -6.02 6.74
N GLY A 282 -3.87 -5.62 7.46
CA GLY A 282 -3.61 -6.12 8.81
C GLY A 282 -4.68 -5.66 9.80
N GLY A 283 -5.10 -4.40 9.68
CA GLY A 283 -6.15 -3.80 10.48
C GLY A 283 -7.50 -4.46 10.29
N MET A 284 -7.87 -4.90 9.08
CA MET A 284 -9.10 -5.66 8.88
C MET A 284 -9.08 -6.96 9.70
N ARG A 285 -7.99 -7.73 9.63
CA ARG A 285 -7.94 -9.01 10.36
C ARG A 285 -7.85 -8.81 11.86
N VAL A 286 -7.00 -7.90 12.32
CA VAL A 286 -6.90 -7.54 13.74
C VAL A 286 -8.25 -7.07 14.26
N THR A 287 -8.97 -6.23 13.51
CA THR A 287 -10.32 -5.78 13.90
C THR A 287 -11.28 -6.95 14.05
N THR A 288 -11.37 -7.86 13.07
CA THR A 288 -12.28 -9.00 13.14
C THR A 288 -12.00 -9.88 14.37
N VAL A 289 -10.73 -10.19 14.63
CA VAL A 289 -10.31 -11.01 15.77
C VAL A 289 -10.57 -10.30 17.09
N THR A 290 -10.16 -9.03 17.21
CA THR A 290 -10.32 -8.26 18.45
C THR A 290 -11.79 -7.97 18.76
N VAL A 291 -12.61 -7.68 17.74
CA VAL A 291 -14.07 -7.50 17.92
C VAL A 291 -14.73 -8.81 18.36
N GLY A 292 -14.32 -9.95 17.78
CA GLY A 292 -14.83 -11.26 18.20
C GLY A 292 -14.44 -11.65 19.63
N ALA A 293 -13.37 -11.07 20.17
CA ALA A 293 -12.88 -11.33 21.53
C ALA A 293 -13.31 -10.26 22.55
N LEU A 294 -14.24 -9.37 22.21
CA LEU A 294 -14.66 -8.27 23.12
C LEU A 294 -15.33 -8.78 24.40
N ASP A 295 -16.10 -9.86 24.31
CA ASP A 295 -16.82 -10.41 25.47
C ASP A 295 -15.86 -11.00 26.52
N ASP A 296 -14.70 -11.51 26.08
CA ASP A 296 -13.64 -12.04 26.95
C ASP A 296 -12.63 -10.94 27.38
N MET A 297 -12.84 -9.70 26.95
CA MET A 297 -11.92 -8.60 27.20
C MET A 297 -12.13 -8.00 28.59
N THR A 298 -11.04 -7.85 29.33
CA THR A 298 -11.01 -7.38 30.72
C THR A 298 -10.00 -6.26 30.87
N TRP A 299 -10.03 -5.57 32.02
CA TRP A 299 -9.03 -4.55 32.38
C TRP A 299 -7.59 -5.09 32.41
N SER A 300 -7.42 -6.41 32.53
CA SER A 300 -6.12 -7.08 32.60
C SER A 300 -5.60 -7.63 31.27
N ASN A 301 -6.34 -7.56 30.15
CA ASN A 301 -5.86 -8.10 28.86
C ASN A 301 -6.12 -7.18 27.64
N TRP A 302 -6.81 -6.05 27.82
CA TRP A 302 -7.17 -5.15 26.72
C TRP A 302 -5.95 -4.63 25.95
N GLY A 303 -4.79 -4.48 26.61
CA GLY A 303 -3.57 -3.94 26.02
C GLY A 303 -2.98 -4.82 24.91
N GLU A 304 -3.34 -6.10 24.85
CA GLU A 304 -2.88 -7.04 23.83
C GLU A 304 -3.54 -6.75 22.48
N GLY A 305 -4.88 -6.59 22.47
CA GLY A 305 -5.68 -6.49 21.25
C GLY A 305 -6.26 -5.11 20.95
N LEU A 306 -6.79 -4.40 21.95
CA LEU A 306 -7.58 -3.17 21.76
C LEU A 306 -6.83 -2.06 21.00
N PRO A 307 -5.54 -1.79 21.24
CA PRO A 307 -4.80 -0.79 20.46
C PRO A 307 -4.70 -1.15 18.97
N GLY A 308 -4.79 -2.42 18.62
CA GLY A 308 -4.78 -2.92 17.24
C GLY A 308 -6.02 -2.50 16.43
N LEU A 309 -7.16 -2.20 17.08
CA LEU A 309 -8.37 -1.69 16.42
C LEU A 309 -8.12 -0.38 15.67
N PHE A 310 -7.10 0.38 16.08
CA PHE A 310 -6.75 1.64 15.43
C PHE A 310 -6.02 1.47 14.10
N PHE A 311 -5.51 0.27 13.76
CA PHE A 311 -4.79 0.04 12.51
C PHE A 311 -5.64 0.29 11.27
N LEU A 312 -6.91 -0.14 11.29
CA LEU A 312 -7.83 0.04 10.18
C LEU A 312 -8.15 1.54 9.93
N PRO A 313 -8.64 2.32 10.91
CA PRO A 313 -8.88 3.75 10.71
C PRO A 313 -7.57 4.53 10.47
N TRP A 314 -6.44 4.12 11.06
CA TRP A 314 -5.14 4.72 10.77
C TRP A 314 -4.74 4.53 9.30
N GLY A 315 -4.83 3.30 8.78
CA GLY A 315 -4.56 2.99 7.37
C GLY A 315 -5.48 3.76 6.41
N ALA A 316 -6.77 3.85 6.72
CA ALA A 316 -7.75 4.57 5.90
C ALA A 316 -7.46 6.08 5.86
N THR A 317 -7.19 6.68 7.02
CA THR A 317 -6.85 8.11 7.10
C THR A 317 -5.48 8.41 6.48
N LEU A 318 -4.51 7.49 6.56
CA LEU A 318 -3.23 7.60 5.88
C LEU A 318 -3.38 7.56 4.35
N ALA A 319 -4.17 6.62 3.83
CA ALA A 319 -4.48 6.54 2.40
C ALA A 319 -5.11 7.85 1.90
N ALA A 320 -6.07 8.39 2.67
CA ALA A 320 -6.71 9.67 2.38
C ALA A 320 -5.72 10.84 2.43
N ALA A 321 -4.81 10.88 3.41
CA ALA A 321 -3.78 11.89 3.54
C ALA A 321 -2.78 11.86 2.36
N VAL A 322 -2.34 10.68 1.96
CA VAL A 322 -1.46 10.46 0.80
C VAL A 322 -2.14 10.92 -0.48
N TYR A 323 -3.42 10.60 -0.66
CA TYR A 323 -4.21 11.06 -1.80
C TYR A 323 -4.34 12.59 -1.83
N ALA A 324 -4.67 13.20 -0.70
CA ALA A 324 -4.76 14.66 -0.57
C ALA A 324 -3.44 15.36 -0.89
N TYR A 325 -2.33 14.82 -0.39
CA TYR A 325 -0.97 15.28 -0.69
C TYR A 325 -0.66 15.19 -2.19
N ALA A 326 -0.95 14.04 -2.81
CA ALA A 326 -0.70 13.80 -4.22
C ALA A 326 -1.46 14.79 -5.13
N ILE A 327 -2.73 15.08 -4.83
CA ILE A 327 -3.53 16.07 -5.56
C ILE A 327 -2.94 17.47 -5.39
N ARG A 328 -2.69 17.89 -4.14
CA ARG A 328 -2.20 19.24 -3.84
C ARG A 328 -0.90 19.53 -4.58
N ARG A 329 0.05 18.59 -4.53
CA ARG A 329 1.35 18.71 -5.20
C ARG A 329 1.23 18.66 -6.71
N SER A 330 0.46 17.71 -7.26
CA SER A 330 0.25 17.59 -8.71
C SER A 330 -0.33 18.87 -9.33
N ARG A 331 -1.22 19.56 -8.61
CA ARG A 331 -1.79 20.83 -9.05
C ARG A 331 -0.79 21.98 -8.97
N HIS A 332 -0.03 22.07 -7.89
CA HIS A 332 1.00 23.09 -7.75
C HIS A 332 2.02 23.02 -8.90
N ASP A 333 2.48 21.80 -9.24
CA ASP A 333 3.43 21.60 -10.34
C ASP A 333 2.83 22.02 -11.69
N LEU A 334 1.55 21.71 -11.95
CA LEU A 334 0.86 22.14 -13.17
C LEU A 334 0.67 23.66 -13.27
N MET A 335 0.34 24.33 -12.17
CA MET A 335 0.19 25.79 -12.14
C MET A 335 1.54 26.47 -12.33
N SER A 336 2.58 25.99 -11.63
CA SER A 336 3.94 26.53 -11.78
C SER A 336 4.51 26.36 -13.19
N GLY A 337 4.16 25.25 -13.86
CA GLY A 337 4.52 25.00 -15.27
C GLY A 337 3.71 25.81 -16.29
N ARG A 338 2.57 26.41 -15.91
CA ARG A 338 1.80 27.33 -16.77
C ARG A 338 2.25 28.79 -16.63
N SER A 339 2.76 29.17 -15.45
CA SER A 339 3.29 30.52 -15.17
C SER A 339 4.69 30.80 -15.72
N HIS A 340 5.34 29.82 -16.37
CA HIS A 340 6.52 30.05 -17.20
C HIS A 340 6.21 29.67 -18.66
N PRO A 341 5.51 30.52 -19.44
CA PRO A 341 5.71 30.49 -20.87
C PRO A 341 7.19 30.83 -21.08
N ARG A 342 7.95 29.90 -21.66
CA ARG A 342 9.32 30.16 -22.11
C ARG A 342 9.27 31.47 -22.90
N ARG A 343 9.96 32.51 -22.43
CA ARG A 343 10.39 33.56 -23.34
C ARG A 343 11.29 32.86 -24.35
N THR A 344 10.84 32.96 -25.59
CA THR A 344 11.37 32.39 -26.83
C THR A 344 12.88 32.38 -26.91
#